data_AF-A0A7K3W668-F1
#
_entry.id   AF-A0A7K3W668-F1
#
_cell.length_a   1.000
_cell.length_b   1.000
_cell.length_c   1.000
_cell.angle_alpha   90.00
_cell.angle_beta   90.00
_cell.angle_gamma   90.00
#
_symmetry.space_group_name_H-M   'P 1'
#
loop_
_entity.id
_entity.type
_entity.pdbx_description
1 polymer ?
#
loop_
_entity_poly.entity_id
_entity_poly.type
_entity_poly.pdbx_seq_one_letter_code
_entity_poly.pdbx_strand_id
1 'polypeptide(L)'
;MSDAPDWVEEARRLVAGLGATLGESLQQARRSAAADGDHPADCRWCPLCQAAAVVRGERPEVTTALADLLTAAAEALRTLAEPVPTQPAPDAEPEPAPGPPPVQRIEIA
;
A
#
# COMPACT_ATOMS: atom_id res chain seq x y z
N MET A 1 3.31 -20.41 1.54
CA MET A 1 4.03 -19.37 2.29
C MET A 1 4.93 -18.59 1.33
N SER A 2 4.31 -17.81 0.45
CA SER A 2 4.95 -16.78 -0.37
C SER A 2 3.88 -15.71 -0.56
N ASP A 3 3.70 -14.87 0.46
CA ASP A 3 2.79 -13.73 0.40
C ASP A 3 3.59 -12.43 0.51
N ALA A 4 4.63 -12.41 1.35
CA ALA A 4 5.38 -11.21 1.71
C ALA A 4 5.98 -10.42 0.53
N PRO A 5 6.67 -11.02 -0.46
CA PRO A 5 7.20 -10.24 -1.59
C PRO A 5 6.14 -9.91 -2.65
N ASP A 6 5.09 -10.74 -2.78
CA ASP A 6 4.07 -10.61 -3.82
C ASP A 6 3.11 -9.45 -3.54
N TRP A 7 2.65 -9.30 -2.29
CA TRP A 7 1.80 -8.17 -1.91
C TRP A 7 2.55 -6.83 -1.98
N VAL A 8 3.86 -6.82 -1.65
CA VAL A 8 4.69 -5.62 -1.73
C VAL A 8 4.84 -5.18 -3.18
N GLU A 9 5.05 -6.11 -4.09
CA GLU A 9 5.14 -5.82 -5.52
C GLU A 9 3.79 -5.37 -6.10
N GLU A 10 2.69 -5.98 -5.67
CA GLU A 10 1.34 -5.53 -6.02
C GLU A 10 1.04 -4.12 -5.50
N ALA A 11 1.44 -3.81 -4.26
CA ALA A 11 1.34 -2.47 -3.69
C ALA A 11 2.20 -1.46 -4.48
N ARG A 12 3.43 -1.81 -4.88
CA ARG A 12 4.27 -0.95 -5.72
C ARG A 12 3.61 -0.66 -7.07
N ARG A 13 3.07 -1.68 -7.73
CA ARG A 13 2.38 -1.51 -9.02
C ARG A 13 1.16 -0.61 -8.87
N LEU A 14 0.37 -0.79 -7.80
CA LEU A 14 -0.77 0.06 -7.49
C LEU A 14 -0.33 1.52 -7.28
N VAL A 15 0.69 1.76 -6.45
CA VAL A 15 1.23 3.10 -6.19
C VAL A 15 1.78 3.74 -7.46
N ALA A 16 2.51 2.98 -8.29
CA ALA A 16 3.04 3.47 -9.56
C ALA A 16 1.91 3.84 -10.54
N GLY A 17 0.87 3.02 -10.64
CA GLY A 17 -0.30 3.32 -11.47
C GLY A 17 -1.08 4.54 -10.98
N LEU A 18 -1.26 4.66 -9.67
CA LEU A 18 -1.89 5.83 -9.05
C LEU A 18 -1.06 7.10 -9.30
N GLY A 19 0.27 7.01 -9.17
CA GLY A 19 1.18 8.12 -9.45
C GLY A 19 1.14 8.58 -10.90
N ALA A 20 1.08 7.65 -11.86
CA ALA A 20 0.98 7.98 -13.29
C ALA A 20 -0.33 8.71 -13.61
N THR A 21 -1.47 8.21 -13.11
CA THR A 21 -2.79 8.84 -13.31
C THR A 21 -2.88 10.22 -12.67
N LEU A 22 -2.37 10.38 -11.44
CA LEU A 22 -2.25 11.67 -10.76
C LEU A 22 -1.36 12.64 -11.56
N GLY A 23 -0.19 12.19 -12.02
CA GLY A 23 0.72 13.00 -12.81
C GLY A 23 0.09 13.53 -14.10
N GLU A 24 -0.64 12.68 -14.82
CA GLU A 24 -1.36 13.07 -16.03
C GLU A 24 -2.48 14.09 -15.75
N SER A 25 -3.24 13.88 -14.67
CA SER A 25 -4.28 14.82 -14.25
C SER A 25 -3.71 16.20 -13.87
N LEU A 26 -2.57 16.23 -13.19
CA LEU A 26 -1.85 17.44 -12.83
C LEU A 26 -1.31 18.16 -14.07
N GLN A 27 -0.77 17.41 -15.02
CA GLN A 27 -0.26 17.97 -16.25
C GLN A 27 -1.38 18.54 -17.12
N GLN A 28 -2.54 17.89 -17.15
CA GLN A 28 -3.75 18.44 -17.78
C GLN A 28 -4.19 19.74 -17.09
N ALA A 29 -4.27 19.75 -15.76
CA ALA A 29 -4.66 20.94 -15.02
C ALA A 29 -3.68 22.11 -15.20
N ARG A 30 -2.37 21.85 -15.26
CA ARG A 30 -1.37 22.87 -15.60
C ARG A 30 -1.56 23.44 -16.99
N ARG A 31 -1.88 22.59 -17.98
CA ARG A 31 -2.18 23.04 -19.34
C ARG A 31 -3.46 23.89 -19.39
N SER A 32 -4.49 23.52 -18.65
CA SER A 32 -5.71 24.32 -18.51
C SER A 32 -5.44 25.65 -17.80
N ALA A 33 -4.65 25.65 -16.71
CA ALA A 33 -4.28 26.88 -16.00
C ALA A 33 -3.39 27.82 -16.83
N ALA A 34 -2.60 27.29 -17.77
CA ALA A 34 -1.82 28.11 -18.71
C ALA A 34 -2.69 28.68 -19.85
N ALA A 35 -3.83 28.06 -20.16
CA ALA A 35 -4.77 28.52 -21.18
C ALA A 35 -5.77 29.55 -20.62
N ASP A 36 -6.20 29.37 -19.36
CA ASP A 36 -7.13 30.27 -18.68
C ASP A 36 -6.36 31.23 -17.76
N GLY A 37 -6.02 32.40 -18.30
CA GLY A 37 -5.37 33.48 -17.56
C GLY A 37 -6.08 33.84 -16.24
N ASP A 38 -5.27 34.05 -15.20
CA ASP A 38 -5.61 34.58 -13.87
C ASP A 38 -6.84 33.95 -13.21
N HIS A 39 -6.70 32.70 -12.77
CA HIS A 39 -7.62 32.12 -11.80
C HIS A 39 -7.40 32.80 -10.43
N PRO A 40 -8.45 33.33 -9.78
CA PRO A 40 -8.32 33.94 -8.46
C PRO A 40 -7.77 32.91 -7.46
N ALA A 41 -6.77 33.32 -6.68
CA ALA A 41 -6.11 32.48 -5.66
C ALA A 41 -7.11 31.86 -4.67
N ASP A 42 -8.28 32.46 -4.52
CA ASP A 42 -9.38 32.03 -3.66
C ASP A 42 -10.32 31.00 -4.30
N CYS A 43 -9.90 30.30 -5.37
CA CYS A 43 -10.74 29.29 -6.01
C CYS A 43 -11.05 28.12 -5.05
N ARG A 44 -12.27 28.13 -4.49
CA ARG A 44 -12.73 27.17 -3.47
C ARG A 44 -13.26 25.87 -4.05
N TRP A 45 -13.47 25.81 -5.37
CA TRP A 45 -14.14 24.71 -6.05
C TRP A 45 -13.18 23.76 -6.77
N CYS A 46 -11.95 24.20 -7.05
CA CYS A 46 -10.93 23.38 -7.69
C CYS A 46 -10.16 22.56 -6.62
N PRO A 47 -10.16 21.21 -6.69
CA PRO A 47 -9.47 20.37 -5.70
C PRO A 47 -7.95 20.58 -5.69
N LEU A 48 -7.37 21.00 -6.83
CA LEU A 48 -5.94 21.30 -6.94
C LEU A 48 -5.55 22.60 -6.24
N CYS A 49 -6.37 23.65 -6.36
CA CYS A 49 -6.15 24.91 -5.65
C CYS A 49 -6.30 24.72 -4.14
N GLN A 50 -7.29 23.91 -3.73
CA GLN A 50 -7.47 23.55 -2.32
C GLN A 50 -6.28 22.76 -1.77
N ALA A 51 -5.77 21.77 -2.51
CA ALA A 51 -4.55 21.06 -2.14
C ALA A 51 -3.34 21.99 -2.05
N ALA A 52 -3.18 22.91 -3.01
CA ALA A 52 -2.11 23.90 -2.98
C ALA A 52 -2.21 24.85 -1.77
N ALA A 53 -3.41 25.28 -1.39
CA ALA A 53 -3.63 26.12 -0.20
C ALA A 53 -3.22 25.41 1.10
N VAL A 54 -3.51 24.11 1.21
CA VAL A 54 -3.04 23.27 2.34
C VAL A 54 -1.52 23.16 2.32
N VAL A 55 -0.90 22.86 1.17
CA VAL A 55 0.57 22.75 1.03
C VAL A 55 1.28 24.08 1.35
N ARG A 56 0.67 25.21 1.01
CA ARG A 56 1.20 26.55 1.34
C ARG A 56 1.02 26.95 2.80
N GLY A 57 0.30 26.16 3.60
CA GLY A 57 0.06 26.46 5.01
C GLY A 57 -1.02 27.52 5.24
N GLU A 58 -1.85 27.82 4.25
CA GLU A 58 -2.99 28.76 4.39
C GLU A 58 -4.10 28.18 5.30
N ARG A 59 -3.97 26.90 5.70
CA ARG A 59 -4.87 26.16 6.58
C ARG A 59 -4.05 25.44 7.69
N PRO A 60 -3.57 26.17 8.71
CA PRO A 60 -2.67 25.61 9.71
C PRO A 60 -3.27 24.38 10.43
N GLU A 61 -4.57 24.39 10.70
CA GLU A 61 -5.30 23.30 11.36
C GLU A 61 -5.28 22.01 10.52
N VAL A 62 -5.45 22.13 9.21
CA VAL A 62 -5.43 20.99 8.28
C VAL A 62 -4.01 20.45 8.15
N THR A 63 -3.02 21.33 8.09
CA THR A 63 -1.62 20.90 8.03
C THR A 63 -1.16 20.18 9.29
N THR A 64 -1.61 20.62 10.48
CA THR A 64 -1.31 19.93 11.74
C THR A 64 -1.98 18.56 11.78
N ALA A 65 -3.27 18.46 11.47
CA ALA A 65 -3.96 17.17 11.43
C ALA A 65 -3.36 16.20 10.40
N LEU A 66 -2.89 16.72 9.25
CA LEU A 66 -2.19 15.93 8.25
C LEU A 66 -0.83 15.43 8.77
N ALA A 67 -0.07 16.27 9.49
CA ALA A 67 1.19 15.87 10.09
C ALA A 67 1.01 14.78 11.15
N ASP A 68 -0.02 14.90 11.99
CA ASP A 68 -0.36 13.88 13.00
C ASP A 68 -0.72 12.55 12.33
N LEU A 69 -1.55 12.59 11.28
CA LEU A 69 -1.92 11.42 10.49
C LEU A 69 -0.70 10.74 9.86
N LEU A 70 0.18 11.52 9.25
CA LEU A 70 1.41 11.00 8.62
C LEU A 70 2.36 10.39 9.65
N THR A 71 2.41 10.96 10.86
CA THR A 71 3.22 10.43 11.97
C THR A 71 2.67 9.08 12.42
N ALA A 72 1.36 8.97 12.66
CA ALA A 72 0.70 7.72 13.00
C ALA A 72 0.88 6.64 11.91
N ALA A 73 0.76 7.03 10.63
CA ALA A 73 0.99 6.13 9.51
C ALA A 73 2.45 5.62 9.46
N ALA A 74 3.44 6.49 9.71
CA ALA A 74 4.84 6.11 9.77
C ALA A 74 5.15 5.15 10.93
N GLU A 75 4.51 5.34 12.10
CA GLU A 75 4.61 4.41 13.22
C GLU A 75 4.04 3.03 12.86
N ALA A 76 2.84 2.99 12.28
CA ALA A 76 2.22 1.73 11.84
C ALA A 76 3.11 0.99 10.83
N LEU A 77 3.67 1.71 9.85
CA LEU A 77 4.59 1.12 8.87
C LEU A 77 5.87 0.58 9.51
N ARG A 78 6.42 1.23 10.54
CA ARG A 78 7.57 0.70 11.29
C ARG A 78 7.21 -0.58 12.02
N THR A 79 6.05 -0.64 12.65
CA THR A 79 5.56 -1.87 13.31
C THR A 79 5.40 -3.02 12.32
N LEU A 80 4.95 -2.75 11.10
CA LEU A 80 4.83 -3.77 10.05
C LEU A 80 6.18 -4.18 9.45
N ALA A 81 7.18 -3.29 9.48
CA ALA A 81 8.53 -3.56 8.99
C ALA A 81 9.41 -4.30 10.00
N GLU A 82 9.02 -4.34 11.29
CA GLU A 82 9.74 -5.04 12.34
C GLU A 82 9.74 -6.56 12.05
N PRO A 83 10.91 -7.18 11.82
CA PRO A 83 10.98 -8.62 11.57
C PRO A 83 10.57 -9.37 12.83
N VAL A 84 9.63 -10.31 12.70
CA VAL A 84 9.28 -11.21 13.80
C VAL A 84 10.53 -12.02 14.16
N PRO A 85 10.96 -12.06 15.44
CA PRO A 85 12.06 -12.91 15.84
C PRO A 85 11.67 -14.37 15.56
N THR A 86 12.39 -14.99 14.62
CA THR A 86 12.29 -16.43 14.36
C THR A 86 12.73 -17.16 15.61
N GLN A 87 11.76 -17.67 16.37
CA GLN A 87 12.07 -18.67 17.39
C GLN A 87 12.65 -19.89 16.67
N PRO A 88 13.77 -20.46 17.15
CA PRO A 88 14.31 -21.68 16.56
C PRO A 88 13.23 -22.76 16.64
N ALA A 89 12.90 -23.34 15.48
CA ALA A 89 11.98 -24.46 15.42
C ALA A 89 12.56 -25.61 16.27
N PRO A 90 11.78 -26.26 17.14
CA PRO A 90 12.22 -27.49 17.78
C PRO A 90 12.56 -28.50 16.68
N ASP A 91 13.70 -29.17 16.80
CA ASP A 91 14.17 -30.21 15.89
C ASP A 91 13.03 -31.20 15.61
N ALA A 92 12.48 -31.17 14.40
CA ALA A 92 11.50 -32.14 13.96
C ALA A 92 12.24 -33.45 13.67
N GLU A 93 12.05 -34.45 14.53
CA GLU A 93 12.46 -35.82 14.22
C GLU A 93 11.85 -36.28 12.89
N PRO A 94 12.59 -37.04 12.06
CA PRO A 94 12.11 -37.48 10.77
C PRO A 94 10.87 -38.36 10.91
N GLU A 95 9.76 -37.95 10.29
CA GLU A 95 8.54 -38.76 10.22
C GLU A 95 8.81 -40.11 9.52
N PRO A 96 8.33 -41.23 10.08
CA PRO A 96 8.46 -42.53 9.44
C PRO A 96 7.67 -42.56 8.13
N ALA A 97 8.30 -43.12 7.08
CA ALA A 97 7.71 -43.20 5.75
C ALA A 97 6.35 -43.92 5.77
N PRO A 98 5.36 -43.47 4.95
CA PRO A 98 4.05 -44.11 4.90
C PRO A 98 4.17 -45.58 4.48
N GLY A 99 3.60 -46.48 5.28
CA GLY A 99 3.53 -47.89 4.96
C GLY A 99 2.64 -48.17 3.73
N PRO A 100 2.81 -49.31 3.06
CA PRO A 100 2.05 -49.67 1.86
C PRO A 100 0.54 -49.76 2.15
N PRO A 101 -0.33 -49.40 1.17
CA PRO A 101 -1.78 -49.38 1.35
C PRO A 101 -2.35 -50.78 1.56
N PRO A 102 -3.40 -50.95 2.40
CA PRO A 102 -4.02 -52.24 2.64
C PRO A 102 -4.77 -52.72 1.39
N VAL A 103 -4.44 -53.91 0.90
CA VAL A 103 -5.15 -54.59 -0.20
C VAL A 103 -6.18 -55.57 0.35
N GLN A 104 -7.45 -55.44 -0.08
CA GLN A 104 -8.50 -56.39 0.26
C GLN A 104 -8.45 -57.57 -0.70
N ARG A 105 -8.29 -58.79 -0.17
CA ARG A 105 -8.35 -60.03 -0.94
C ARG A 105 -9.79 -60.52 -0.98
N ILE A 106 -10.31 -60.74 -2.18
CA ILE A 106 -11.63 -61.34 -2.42
C ILE A 106 -11.39 -62.78 -2.82
N GLU A 107 -11.88 -63.73 -2.02
CA GLU A 107 -11.89 -65.15 -2.35
C GLU A 107 -13.04 -65.41 -3.33
N ILE A 108 -12.75 -66.09 -4.44
CA ILE A 108 -13.74 -66.47 -5.45
C ILE A 108 -14.01 -67.97 -5.26
N ALA A 109 -15.25 -68.30 -4.90
CA ALA A 109 -15.75 -69.67 -4.72
C ALA A 109 -16.33 -70.23 -6.02
#